data_AF-A0A5N5MYP8-F1
#
_entry.id   AF-A0A5N5MYP8-F1
#
_cell.length_a   1.000
_cell.length_b   1.000
_cell.length_c   1.000
_cell.angle_alpha   90.00
_cell.angle_beta   90.00
_cell.angle_gamma   90.00
#
_symmetry.space_group_name_H-M   'P 1'
#
loop_
_entity.id
_entity.type
_entity.pdbx_description
1 polymer ?
#
loop_
_entity_poly.entity_id
_entity_poly.type
_entity_poly.pdbx_seq_one_letter_code
_entity_poly.pdbx_strand_id
1 'polypeptide(L)'
;MTSAALETASINVFARWRGPAQPDGVVGKIDRTTTHSDTSSLFSTSISRKGTDRNQSWTSSPAYKAIFSPEDDNRTVYNTVVAPAIPRVLQGATCNFFAYGHSGSGKTHTIIGYDYDHDPQLGLCLATARQLFEELQNRNEQNAAGRKLGIGFSLFELRKKSAFDLLNGRTECHIREGPDGKVHIRGETEMLDGGKVRVQPIVKRPCWTYESLKHELTRALEGRAVGSSSIHDQSSRTHAILELEIICQPLVDARQAVIDRQSELVPVGKRATDIAIEEQSKGYIALPGGGWGPNPNYTIDQERIDTAEAEKAEYEAHVASAEEVVDSILKSSTSPRLGAKMIFVDLAGAEYHQEKGGLQLQTPKQTPQERQEGRQINSDLLALKEVMRAWSQKQARIPFRSSALTMVLREHFLSSEEGSSTMIVTVSPEEEQYAATLNSLKYGSLVGVAGV
;
A
#
# COMPACT_ATOMS: atom_id res chain seq x y z
N MET A 1 -34.87 -12.26 -11.49
CA MET A 1 -33.50 -12.73 -11.20
C MET A 1 -32.65 -12.47 -12.42
N THR A 2 -32.16 -11.24 -12.56
CA THR A 2 -31.24 -10.85 -13.63
C THR A 2 -29.83 -11.19 -13.17
N SER A 3 -29.18 -12.11 -13.90
CA SER A 3 -27.76 -12.43 -13.80
C SER A 3 -26.94 -11.16 -14.04
N ALA A 4 -26.49 -10.50 -12.97
CA ALA A 4 -25.42 -9.52 -13.06
C ALA A 4 -24.17 -10.27 -13.52
N ALA A 5 -23.76 -10.02 -14.76
CA ALA A 5 -22.49 -10.51 -15.26
C ALA A 5 -21.39 -10.02 -14.31
N LEU A 6 -20.69 -10.96 -13.67
CA LEU A 6 -19.48 -10.68 -12.90
C LEU A 6 -18.46 -10.06 -13.85
N GLU A 7 -18.36 -8.72 -13.86
CA GLU A 7 -17.28 -8.01 -14.53
C GLU A 7 -15.95 -8.62 -14.08
N THR A 8 -15.08 -8.90 -15.04
CA THR A 8 -13.70 -9.28 -14.77
C THR A 8 -13.08 -8.19 -13.90
N ALA A 9 -12.37 -8.59 -12.85
CA ALA A 9 -11.66 -7.65 -11.98
C ALA A 9 -10.55 -7.00 -12.81
N SER A 10 -10.87 -5.86 -13.43
CA SER A 10 -10.02 -5.17 -14.38
C SER A 10 -9.24 -4.07 -13.67
N ILE A 11 -7.96 -3.94 -14.00
CA ILE A 11 -7.14 -2.82 -13.51
C ILE A 11 -7.34 -1.66 -14.46
N ASN A 12 -7.81 -0.53 -13.95
CA ASN A 12 -7.88 0.70 -14.75
C ASN A 12 -6.48 1.24 -14.95
N VAL A 13 -6.05 1.45 -16.19
CA VAL A 13 -4.72 2.01 -16.47
C VAL A 13 -4.85 3.38 -17.12
N PHE A 14 -4.07 4.33 -16.63
CA PHE A 14 -3.94 5.69 -17.15
C PHE A 14 -2.46 5.97 -17.41
N ALA A 15 -2.15 6.87 -18.34
CA ALA A 15 -0.80 7.37 -18.53
C ALA A 15 -0.75 8.88 -18.30
N ARG A 16 0.33 9.39 -17.72
CA ARG A 16 0.52 10.82 -17.46
C ARG A 16 1.92 11.26 -17.86
N TRP A 17 2.00 12.17 -18.81
CA TRP A 17 3.24 12.84 -19.17
C TRP A 17 3.53 13.97 -18.18
N ARG A 18 4.72 14.00 -17.58
CA ARG A 18 5.11 15.14 -16.74
C ARG A 18 5.45 16.38 -17.58
N GLY A 19 5.37 17.55 -16.93
CA GLY A 19 5.95 18.80 -17.41
C GLY A 19 7.46 18.70 -17.68
N PRO A 20 8.01 19.58 -18.54
CA PRO A 20 9.46 19.70 -18.73
C PRO A 20 10.13 20.12 -17.41
N ALA A 21 11.31 19.55 -17.11
CA ALA A 21 12.03 19.85 -15.88
C ALA A 21 12.64 21.27 -15.88
N GLN A 22 12.85 21.87 -17.06
CA GLN A 22 13.30 23.25 -17.23
C GLN A 22 12.48 23.94 -18.34
N PRO A 23 12.01 25.19 -18.13
CA PRO A 23 11.24 25.93 -19.13
C PRO A 23 12.04 26.23 -20.42
N ASP A 24 13.36 26.41 -20.31
CA ASP A 24 14.21 27.00 -21.37
C ASP A 24 15.27 26.04 -21.96
N GLY A 25 15.27 24.76 -21.58
CA GLY A 25 16.24 23.79 -22.07
C GLY A 25 15.89 23.26 -23.47
N VAL A 26 16.83 23.32 -24.41
CA VAL A 26 16.78 22.60 -25.70
C VAL A 26 17.05 21.11 -25.46
N VAL A 27 16.14 20.45 -24.73
CA VAL A 27 16.20 18.99 -24.56
C VAL A 27 15.31 18.37 -25.64
N GLY A 28 15.85 17.36 -26.35
CA GLY A 28 15.07 16.58 -27.30
C GLY A 28 13.79 16.05 -26.65
N LYS A 29 12.67 16.11 -27.37
CA LYS A 29 11.37 15.58 -26.91
C LYS A 29 11.04 14.33 -27.70
N ILE A 30 10.49 13.34 -27.00
CA ILE A 30 9.95 12.12 -27.60
C ILE A 30 8.76 12.50 -28.48
N ASP A 31 8.77 12.06 -29.75
CA ASP A 31 7.62 12.20 -30.64
C ASP A 31 6.56 11.20 -30.19
N ARG A 32 5.32 11.67 -30.02
CA ARG A 32 4.22 10.86 -29.49
C ARG A 32 2.89 11.17 -30.16
N THR A 33 2.09 10.14 -30.36
CA THR A 33 0.69 10.25 -30.82
C THR A 33 -0.21 9.41 -29.93
N THR A 34 -1.44 9.87 -29.74
CA THR A 34 -2.48 9.16 -28.98
C THR A 34 -3.66 8.89 -29.90
N THR A 35 -4.16 7.67 -29.92
CA THR A 35 -5.30 7.26 -30.74
C THR A 35 -6.38 6.65 -29.86
N HIS A 36 -7.61 7.15 -29.99
CA HIS A 36 -8.78 6.59 -29.32
C HIS A 36 -9.37 5.44 -30.14
N SER A 37 -9.68 4.32 -29.49
CA SER A 37 -10.31 3.15 -30.10
C SER A 37 -11.80 3.17 -29.83
N ASP A 38 -12.61 3.52 -30.83
CA ASP A 38 -14.07 3.60 -30.68
C ASP A 38 -14.72 2.26 -30.27
N THR A 39 -14.08 1.13 -30.61
CA THR A 39 -14.55 -0.22 -30.25
C THR A 39 -14.34 -0.59 -28.78
N SER A 40 -13.29 -0.08 -28.13
CA SER A 40 -12.93 -0.44 -26.75
C SER A 40 -13.11 0.72 -25.76
N SER A 41 -13.37 1.94 -26.25
CA SER A 41 -13.31 3.18 -25.46
C SER A 41 -11.98 3.37 -24.72
N LEU A 42 -10.89 2.75 -25.22
CA LEU A 42 -9.54 2.84 -24.67
C LEU A 42 -8.63 3.59 -25.64
N PHE A 43 -7.58 4.18 -25.09
CA PHE A 43 -6.53 4.86 -25.79
C PHE A 43 -5.32 3.96 -26.01
N SER A 44 -4.68 4.17 -27.14
CA SER A 44 -3.35 3.66 -27.48
C SER A 44 -2.38 4.82 -27.64
N THR A 45 -1.10 4.58 -27.39
CA THR A 45 -0.04 5.57 -27.60
C THR A 45 1.07 5.01 -28.47
N SER A 46 1.54 5.82 -29.41
CA SER A 46 2.73 5.55 -30.20
C SER A 46 3.83 6.53 -29.83
N ILE A 47 5.06 6.04 -29.67
CA ILE A 47 6.23 6.88 -29.39
C ILE A 47 7.40 6.53 -30.31
N SER A 48 8.22 7.52 -30.66
CA SER A 48 9.44 7.38 -31.46
C SER A 48 10.51 8.39 -31.05
N ARG A 49 11.78 8.10 -31.40
CA ARG A 49 12.89 9.05 -31.26
C ARG A 49 12.89 10.04 -32.42
N LYS A 50 13.38 11.26 -32.21
CA LYS A 50 13.48 12.25 -33.28
C LYS A 50 14.62 11.87 -34.24
N GLY A 51 14.38 12.00 -35.54
CA GLY A 51 15.41 11.84 -36.57
C GLY A 51 15.76 10.41 -36.98
N THR A 52 15.09 9.38 -36.44
CA THR A 52 15.14 8.03 -37.00
C THR A 52 14.05 7.87 -38.07
N ASP A 53 14.40 7.37 -39.25
CA ASP A 53 13.42 6.91 -40.26
C ASP A 53 12.32 6.07 -39.58
N ARG A 54 11.08 6.18 -40.07
CA ARG A 54 9.80 5.67 -39.51
C ARG A 54 9.75 4.20 -38.99
N ASN A 55 10.84 3.45 -39.01
CA ASN A 55 10.95 2.03 -38.65
C ASN A 55 11.19 1.70 -37.16
N GLN A 56 11.27 2.67 -36.23
CA GLN A 56 11.43 2.37 -34.79
C GLN A 56 10.36 2.97 -33.86
N SER A 57 9.17 3.30 -34.37
CA SER A 57 8.04 3.66 -33.51
C SER A 57 7.48 2.42 -32.79
N TRP A 58 7.21 2.53 -31.49
CA TRP A 58 6.44 1.52 -30.76
C TRP A 58 5.03 2.04 -30.49
N THR A 59 4.02 1.20 -30.75
CA THR A 59 2.61 1.50 -30.49
C THR A 59 2.06 0.50 -29.47
N SER A 60 1.36 0.99 -28.46
CA SER A 60 0.66 0.17 -27.48
C SER A 60 -0.64 -0.42 -28.04
N SER A 61 -1.12 -1.53 -27.48
CA SER A 61 -2.52 -1.90 -27.63
C SER A 61 -3.44 -0.82 -27.00
N PRO A 62 -4.73 -0.76 -27.37
CA PRO A 62 -5.72 0.02 -26.63
C PRO A 62 -5.81 -0.54 -25.20
N ALA A 63 -5.28 0.21 -24.23
CA ALA A 63 -5.08 -0.27 -22.86
C ALA A 63 -5.30 0.81 -21.81
N TYR A 64 -5.34 2.08 -22.22
CA TYR A 64 -5.40 3.22 -21.31
C TYR A 64 -6.79 3.83 -21.31
N LYS A 65 -7.38 4.09 -20.14
CA LYS A 65 -8.65 4.82 -20.03
C LYS A 65 -8.52 6.31 -20.32
N ALA A 66 -7.35 6.89 -20.05
CA ALA A 66 -6.96 8.22 -20.54
C ALA A 66 -5.42 8.36 -20.56
N ILE A 67 -4.93 9.30 -21.38
CA ILE A 67 -3.51 9.66 -21.48
C ILE A 67 -3.41 11.17 -21.29
N PHE A 68 -2.93 11.59 -20.13
CA PHE A 68 -2.80 12.99 -19.72
C PHE A 68 -1.56 13.65 -20.32
N SER A 69 -1.72 14.88 -20.79
CA SER A 69 -0.65 15.70 -21.34
C SER A 69 0.12 16.45 -20.23
N PRO A 70 1.28 17.05 -20.54
CA PRO A 70 2.03 17.86 -19.58
C PRO A 70 1.28 19.06 -19.01
N GLU A 71 0.25 19.51 -19.70
CA GLU A 71 -0.60 20.64 -19.32
C GLU A 71 -1.70 20.24 -18.32
N ASP A 72 -1.98 18.94 -18.17
CA ASP A 72 -2.97 18.43 -17.23
C ASP A 72 -2.44 18.47 -15.78
N ASP A 73 -3.03 19.36 -15.00
CA ASP A 73 -2.74 19.52 -13.57
C ASP A 73 -3.25 18.34 -12.73
N ASN A 74 -2.91 18.33 -11.43
CA ASN A 74 -3.34 17.25 -10.54
C ASN A 74 -4.86 17.21 -10.37
N ARG A 75 -5.55 18.36 -10.41
CA ARG A 75 -7.01 18.43 -10.34
C ARG A 75 -7.67 17.71 -11.52
N THR A 76 -7.17 17.91 -12.72
CA THR A 76 -7.67 17.24 -13.93
C THR A 76 -7.51 15.72 -13.80
N VAL A 77 -6.32 15.26 -13.39
CA VAL A 77 -6.06 13.83 -13.14
C VAL A 77 -6.96 13.29 -12.02
N TYR A 78 -7.17 14.05 -10.95
CA TYR A 78 -8.06 13.67 -9.84
C TYR A 78 -9.50 13.44 -10.31
N ASN A 79 -10.04 14.42 -11.04
CA ASN A 79 -11.43 14.39 -11.53
C ASN A 79 -11.68 13.19 -12.44
N THR A 80 -10.70 12.82 -13.28
CA THR A 80 -10.83 11.68 -14.19
C THR A 80 -10.58 10.33 -13.51
N VAL A 81 -9.60 10.25 -12.60
CA VAL A 81 -9.10 8.97 -12.08
C VAL A 81 -9.70 8.59 -10.74
N VAL A 82 -9.81 9.53 -9.81
CA VAL A 82 -10.09 9.24 -8.39
C VAL A 82 -11.51 9.62 -7.99
N ALA A 83 -12.01 10.78 -8.42
CA ALA A 83 -13.36 11.25 -8.09
C ALA A 83 -14.48 10.21 -8.38
N PRO A 84 -14.44 9.42 -9.47
CA PRO A 84 -15.45 8.38 -9.72
C PRO A 84 -15.47 7.24 -8.68
N ALA A 85 -14.42 7.09 -7.87
CA ALA A 85 -14.35 6.10 -6.81
C ALA A 85 -15.01 6.56 -5.50
N ILE A 86 -15.15 7.88 -5.28
CA ILE A 86 -15.69 8.44 -4.03
C ILE A 86 -17.08 7.87 -3.69
N PRO A 87 -18.07 7.84 -4.62
CA PRO A 87 -19.40 7.29 -4.30
C PRO A 87 -19.36 5.81 -3.93
N ARG A 88 -18.46 5.02 -4.53
CA ARG A 88 -18.32 3.59 -4.26
C ARG A 88 -17.69 3.34 -2.90
N VAL A 89 -16.68 4.13 -2.51
CA VAL A 89 -16.07 4.06 -1.18
C VAL A 89 -17.09 4.44 -0.11
N LEU A 90 -17.91 5.46 -0.35
CA LEU A 90 -19.04 5.81 0.52
C LEU A 90 -20.12 4.73 0.60
N GLN A 91 -20.08 3.72 -0.28
CA GLN A 91 -20.92 2.53 -0.26
C GLN A 91 -20.20 1.30 0.32
N GLY A 92 -18.91 1.38 0.66
CA GLY A 92 -18.16 0.29 1.28
C GLY A 92 -16.99 -0.27 0.47
N ALA A 93 -16.78 0.21 -0.76
CA ALA A 93 -15.71 -0.31 -1.62
C ALA A 93 -14.31 0.08 -1.12
N THR A 94 -13.33 -0.80 -1.35
CA THR A 94 -11.90 -0.47 -1.24
C THR A 94 -11.34 -0.08 -2.61
N CYS A 95 -10.68 1.08 -2.72
CA CYS A 95 -10.10 1.55 -3.98
C CYS A 95 -8.59 1.80 -3.85
N ASN A 96 -7.81 1.29 -4.80
CA ASN A 96 -6.35 1.38 -4.82
C ASN A 96 -5.88 2.22 -6.01
N PHE A 97 -4.90 3.10 -5.77
CA PHE A 97 -4.30 3.98 -6.77
C PHE A 97 -2.78 3.87 -6.72
N PHE A 98 -2.20 3.28 -7.76
CA PHE A 98 -0.76 3.08 -7.89
C PHE A 98 -0.16 4.09 -8.86
N ALA A 99 0.87 4.83 -8.45
CA ALA A 99 1.72 5.53 -9.41
C ALA A 99 2.94 4.68 -9.75
N TYR A 100 3.11 4.39 -11.04
CA TYR A 100 4.22 3.61 -11.58
C TYR A 100 5.00 4.43 -12.61
N GLY A 101 6.30 4.18 -12.74
CA GLY A 101 7.17 4.89 -13.68
C GLY A 101 8.62 4.97 -13.20
N HIS A 102 9.52 5.34 -14.09
CA HIS A 102 10.94 5.50 -13.77
C HIS A 102 11.21 6.63 -12.75
N SER A 103 12.40 6.65 -12.14
CA SER A 103 12.80 7.74 -11.24
C SER A 103 12.70 9.11 -11.94
N GLY A 104 12.10 10.10 -11.28
CA GLY A 104 11.87 11.43 -11.85
C GLY A 104 10.69 11.53 -12.83
N SER A 105 9.86 10.50 -13.02
CA SER A 105 8.71 10.53 -13.94
C SER A 105 7.50 11.31 -13.44
N GLY A 106 7.44 11.69 -12.16
CA GLY A 106 6.32 12.44 -11.56
C GLY A 106 5.35 11.63 -10.67
N LYS A 107 5.75 10.43 -10.20
CA LYS A 107 4.93 9.58 -9.30
C LYS A 107 4.52 10.30 -8.01
N THR A 108 5.51 10.74 -7.23
CA THR A 108 5.31 11.45 -5.96
C THR A 108 4.52 12.74 -6.15
N HIS A 109 4.82 13.51 -7.21
CA HIS A 109 4.05 14.72 -7.57
C HIS A 109 2.57 14.41 -7.79
N THR A 110 2.28 13.28 -8.44
CA THR A 110 0.91 12.86 -8.72
C THR A 110 0.21 12.41 -7.44
N ILE A 111 0.80 11.49 -6.67
CA ILE A 111 0.13 10.90 -5.52
C ILE A 111 0.09 11.84 -4.31
N ILE A 112 1.24 12.38 -3.93
CA ILE A 112 1.44 13.14 -2.69
C ILE A 112 1.39 14.64 -2.95
N GLY A 113 2.00 15.10 -4.03
CA GLY A 113 2.16 16.52 -4.32
C GLY A 113 3.23 17.20 -3.45
N TYR A 114 3.58 18.43 -3.80
CA TYR A 114 4.59 19.24 -3.10
C TYR A 114 4.04 20.57 -2.56
N ASP A 115 2.97 21.08 -3.18
CA ASP A 115 2.23 22.23 -2.69
C ASP A 115 0.91 21.75 -2.08
N TYR A 116 0.76 21.92 -0.77
CA TYR A 116 -0.41 21.48 -0.01
C TYR A 116 -1.44 22.58 0.20
N ASP A 117 -1.15 23.81 -0.23
CA ASP A 117 -2.00 24.99 -0.08
C ASP A 117 -2.68 25.37 -1.39
N HIS A 118 -2.07 25.05 -2.53
CA HIS A 118 -2.59 25.39 -3.85
C HIS A 118 -3.47 24.28 -4.45
N ASP A 119 -4.79 24.51 -4.46
CA ASP A 119 -5.79 23.50 -4.81
C ASP A 119 -5.59 22.74 -6.15
N PRO A 120 -5.25 23.41 -7.28
CA PRO A 120 -4.95 22.72 -8.54
C PRO A 120 -3.76 21.74 -8.49
N GLN A 121 -2.84 21.93 -7.53
CA GLN A 121 -1.56 21.22 -7.44
C GLN A 121 -1.51 20.14 -6.36
N LEU A 122 -2.56 19.99 -5.55
CA LEU A 122 -2.59 18.98 -4.50
C LEU A 122 -2.36 17.58 -5.07
N GLY A 123 -1.61 16.76 -4.36
CA GLY A 123 -1.55 15.34 -4.68
C GLY A 123 -2.92 14.69 -4.60
N LEU A 124 -3.10 13.62 -5.37
CA LEU A 124 -4.35 12.86 -5.42
C LEU A 124 -4.83 12.43 -4.04
N CYS A 125 -3.94 12.07 -3.11
CA CYS A 125 -4.34 11.66 -1.76
C CYS A 125 -4.99 12.79 -0.97
N LEU A 126 -4.47 14.01 -1.07
CA LEU A 126 -4.95 15.15 -0.29
C LEU A 126 -6.21 15.77 -0.93
N ALA A 127 -6.30 15.78 -2.27
CA ALA A 127 -7.53 16.11 -2.99
C ALA A 127 -8.67 15.15 -2.61
N THR A 128 -8.36 13.84 -2.52
CA THR A 128 -9.31 12.81 -2.04
C THR A 128 -9.77 13.08 -0.62
N ALA A 129 -8.84 13.34 0.29
CA ALA A 129 -9.17 13.65 1.68
C ALA A 129 -10.14 14.84 1.77
N ARG A 130 -9.92 15.90 0.98
CA ARG A 130 -10.83 17.05 0.95
C ARG A 130 -12.25 16.63 0.54
N GLN A 131 -12.40 15.99 -0.62
CA GLN A 131 -13.73 15.61 -1.09
C GLN A 131 -14.41 14.63 -0.13
N LEU A 132 -13.66 13.68 0.46
CA LEU A 132 -14.21 12.80 1.49
C LEU A 132 -14.70 13.58 2.71
N PHE A 133 -13.93 14.55 3.21
CA PHE A 133 -14.38 15.36 4.35
C PHE A 133 -15.61 16.20 4.02
N GLU A 134 -15.73 16.76 2.82
CA GLU A 134 -16.95 17.47 2.36
C GLU A 134 -18.17 16.53 2.38
N GLU A 135 -18.03 15.33 1.81
CA GLU A 135 -19.10 14.32 1.79
C GLU A 135 -19.47 13.81 3.19
N LEU A 136 -18.47 13.60 4.05
CA LEU A 136 -18.67 13.15 5.42
C LEU A 136 -19.30 14.25 6.29
N GLN A 137 -18.92 15.51 6.09
CA GLN A 137 -19.51 16.64 6.79
C GLN A 137 -21.00 16.78 6.46
N ASN A 138 -21.37 16.78 5.18
CA ASN A 138 -22.76 16.82 4.74
C ASN A 138 -23.59 15.70 5.41
N ARG A 139 -23.03 14.50 5.54
CA ARG A 139 -23.69 13.36 6.19
C ARG A 139 -23.78 13.50 7.71
N ASN A 140 -22.72 13.99 8.34
CA ASN A 140 -22.70 14.25 9.78
C ASN A 140 -23.75 15.30 10.17
N GLU A 141 -23.96 16.31 9.33
CA GLU A 141 -25.00 17.34 9.52
C GLU A 141 -26.41 16.79 9.32
N GLN A 142 -26.61 15.93 8.30
CA GLN A 142 -27.91 15.29 8.04
C GLN A 142 -28.32 14.28 9.13
N ASN A 143 -27.36 13.72 9.87
CA ASN A 143 -27.60 12.74 10.92
C ASN A 143 -26.87 13.12 12.21
N ALA A 144 -27.28 14.24 12.83
CA ALA A 144 -26.68 14.74 14.07
C ALA A 144 -26.79 13.76 15.25
N ALA A 145 -27.78 12.86 15.24
CA ALA A 145 -27.91 11.78 16.23
C ALA A 145 -27.03 10.55 15.90
N GLY A 146 -26.43 10.51 14.72
CA GLY A 146 -25.55 9.47 14.25
C GLY A 146 -24.11 9.63 14.75
N ARG A 147 -23.31 8.58 14.56
CA ARG A 147 -21.87 8.62 14.89
C ARG A 147 -21.15 9.58 13.95
N LYS A 148 -20.42 10.56 14.50
CA LYS A 148 -19.55 11.43 13.71
C LYS A 148 -18.54 10.59 12.95
N LEU A 149 -18.54 10.75 11.63
CA LEU A 149 -17.58 10.12 10.74
C LEU A 149 -16.34 10.99 10.57
N GLY A 150 -15.20 10.33 10.40
CA GLY A 150 -13.91 10.94 10.11
C GLY A 150 -13.05 10.00 9.27
N ILE A 151 -11.75 10.33 9.16
CA ILE A 151 -10.78 9.55 8.38
C ILE A 151 -9.67 9.04 9.29
N GLY A 152 -9.44 7.73 9.29
CA GLY A 152 -8.25 7.11 9.84
C GLY A 152 -7.14 7.19 8.80
N PHE A 153 -6.06 7.90 9.15
CA PHE A 153 -4.93 8.14 8.27
C PHE A 153 -3.73 7.28 8.68
N SER A 154 -3.16 6.54 7.74
CA SER A 154 -1.90 5.82 7.91
C SER A 154 -0.94 6.14 6.77
N LEU A 155 0.35 6.28 7.07
CA LEU A 155 1.39 6.54 6.09
C LEU A 155 2.68 5.81 6.49
N PHE A 156 3.18 4.94 5.63
CA PHE A 156 4.42 4.21 5.86
C PHE A 156 5.20 3.98 4.56
N GLU A 157 6.49 3.73 4.69
CA GLU A 157 7.36 3.37 3.56
C GLU A 157 7.76 1.91 3.62
N LEU A 158 7.83 1.26 2.46
CA LEU A 158 8.50 -0.03 2.31
C LEU A 158 9.89 0.17 1.73
N ARG A 159 10.87 -0.42 2.41
CA ARG A 159 12.25 -0.48 1.93
C ARG A 159 12.83 -1.84 2.28
N LYS A 160 13.29 -2.57 1.25
CA LYS A 160 13.77 -3.95 1.38
C LYS A 160 12.66 -4.87 1.92
N LYS A 161 12.81 -5.40 3.14
CA LYS A 161 11.86 -6.34 3.75
C LYS A 161 11.16 -5.76 4.98
N SER A 162 11.35 -4.47 5.24
CA SER A 162 10.80 -3.77 6.40
C SER A 162 9.87 -2.65 5.95
N ALA A 163 8.91 -2.33 6.81
CA ALA A 163 8.11 -1.12 6.73
C ALA A 163 8.68 -0.07 7.68
N PHE A 164 8.46 1.21 7.40
CA PHE A 164 8.86 2.33 8.24
C PHE A 164 7.67 3.24 8.46
N ASP A 165 7.19 3.35 9.70
CA ASP A 165 5.98 4.12 10.04
C ASP A 165 6.28 5.62 10.07
N LEU A 166 5.80 6.36 9.07
CA LEU A 166 6.05 7.80 8.97
C LEU A 166 5.20 8.62 9.96
N LEU A 167 4.17 8.03 10.57
CA LEU A 167 3.37 8.66 11.61
C LEU A 167 3.93 8.45 13.02
N ASN A 168 4.93 7.58 13.15
CA ASN A 168 5.58 7.22 14.41
C ASN A 168 7.11 7.35 14.33
N GLY A 169 7.61 8.52 13.92
CA GLY A 169 9.06 8.81 13.95
C GLY A 169 9.90 7.95 13.00
N ARG A 170 9.30 7.40 11.93
CA ARG A 170 9.96 6.47 10.99
C ARG A 170 10.45 5.19 11.65
N THR A 171 9.74 4.73 12.68
CA THR A 171 10.04 3.48 13.39
C THR A 171 10.01 2.29 12.42
N GLU A 172 11.03 1.44 12.48
CA GLU A 172 11.10 0.22 11.67
C GLU A 172 10.05 -0.79 12.16
N CYS A 173 9.36 -1.41 11.21
CA CYS A 173 8.31 -2.39 11.45
C CYS A 173 8.56 -3.64 10.61
N HIS A 174 8.26 -4.79 11.20
CA HIS A 174 8.35 -6.10 10.58
C HIS A 174 7.04 -6.52 9.94
N ILE A 175 7.15 -7.10 8.75
CA ILE A 175 6.02 -7.62 7.98
C ILE A 175 5.94 -9.12 8.24
N ARG A 176 4.82 -9.58 8.79
CA ARG A 176 4.60 -10.99 9.16
C ARG A 176 3.22 -11.45 8.72
N GLU A 177 3.09 -12.72 8.35
CA GLU A 177 1.77 -13.32 8.13
C GLU A 177 1.34 -14.03 9.42
N GLY A 178 0.12 -13.75 9.86
CA GLY A 178 -0.47 -14.39 11.04
C GLY A 178 -1.07 -15.76 10.71
N PRO A 179 -1.45 -16.55 11.73
CA PRO A 179 -2.16 -17.82 11.54
C PRO A 179 -3.55 -17.62 10.90
N ASP A 180 -4.10 -16.41 11.00
CA ASP A 180 -5.30 -15.94 10.30
C ASP A 180 -5.10 -15.75 8.79
N GLY A 181 -3.87 -15.92 8.28
CA GLY A 181 -3.51 -15.68 6.90
C GLY A 181 -3.47 -14.20 6.51
N LYS A 182 -3.58 -13.28 7.48
CA LYS A 182 -3.50 -11.83 7.27
C LYS A 182 -2.07 -11.34 7.40
N VAL A 183 -1.76 -10.25 6.71
CA VAL A 183 -0.42 -9.64 6.77
C VAL A 183 -0.44 -8.52 7.80
N HIS A 184 0.37 -8.69 8.84
CA HIS A 184 0.53 -7.75 9.94
C HIS A 184 1.83 -6.97 9.78
N ILE A 185 1.75 -5.65 9.89
CA ILE A 185 2.92 -4.78 9.98
C ILE A 185 3.05 -4.34 11.44
N ARG A 186 4.14 -4.76 12.08
CA ARG A 186 4.33 -4.69 13.53
C ARG A 186 5.64 -3.98 13.87
N GLY A 187 5.57 -2.92 14.65
CA GLY A 187 6.72 -2.19 15.19
C GLY A 187 7.51 -2.99 16.23
N GLU A 188 8.39 -2.30 16.93
CA GLU A 188 9.17 -2.90 18.01
C GLU A 188 8.25 -3.40 19.16
N THR A 189 8.78 -4.37 19.90
CA THR A 189 8.09 -4.89 21.08
C THR A 189 8.44 -4.01 22.27
N GLU A 190 7.42 -3.40 22.86
CA GLU A 190 7.54 -2.53 24.02
C GLU A 190 7.07 -3.26 25.29
N MET A 191 7.85 -3.13 26.35
CA MET A 191 7.45 -3.56 27.70
C MET A 191 6.77 -2.37 28.38
N LEU A 192 5.51 -2.54 28.78
CA LEU A 192 4.72 -1.53 29.46
C LEU A 192 4.63 -1.82 30.95
N ASP A 193 4.09 -0.86 31.71
CA ASP A 193 3.82 -1.02 33.14
C ASP A 193 2.93 -2.25 33.42
N GLY A 194 3.15 -2.88 34.58
CA GLY A 194 2.42 -4.09 34.97
C GLY A 194 2.82 -5.35 34.18
N GLY A 195 3.96 -5.33 33.47
CA GLY A 195 4.47 -6.49 32.72
C GLY A 195 3.75 -6.76 31.40
N LYS A 196 2.85 -5.85 30.98
CA LYS A 196 2.19 -5.92 29.68
C LYS A 196 3.21 -5.77 28.56
N VAL A 197 2.99 -6.46 27.44
CA VAL A 197 3.91 -6.45 26.30
C VAL A 197 3.14 -6.02 25.07
N ARG A 198 3.51 -4.91 24.45
CA ARG A 198 2.80 -4.39 23.27
C ARG A 198 3.67 -4.55 22.04
N VAL A 199 3.07 -5.06 20.97
CA VAL A 199 3.66 -4.99 19.64
C VAL A 199 2.81 -4.01 18.82
N GLN A 200 3.34 -2.81 18.62
CA GLN A 200 2.55 -1.72 18.06
C GLN A 200 2.23 -1.97 16.58
N PRO A 201 0.95 -1.95 16.14
CA PRO A 201 0.62 -1.95 14.72
C PRO A 201 1.04 -0.60 14.10
N ILE A 202 1.09 -0.54 12.76
CA ILE A 202 1.22 0.74 12.05
C ILE A 202 0.17 1.72 12.58
N VAL A 203 0.63 2.94 12.88
CA VAL A 203 -0.23 3.98 13.42
C VAL A 203 -1.32 4.33 12.42
N LYS A 204 -2.53 4.36 12.94
CA LYS A 204 -3.71 4.88 12.25
C LYS A 204 -4.26 6.05 13.03
N ARG A 205 -3.99 7.26 12.55
CA ARG A 205 -4.32 8.49 13.24
C ARG A 205 -5.73 8.95 12.89
N PRO A 206 -6.65 9.08 13.85
CA PRO A 206 -7.98 9.59 13.58
C PRO A 206 -7.92 11.10 13.28
N CYS A 207 -8.46 11.48 12.13
CA CYS A 207 -8.57 12.86 11.67
C CYS A 207 -10.05 13.20 11.49
N TRP A 208 -10.51 14.29 12.10
CA TRP A 208 -11.91 14.69 12.08
C TRP A 208 -12.20 15.86 11.15
N THR A 209 -11.15 16.50 10.62
CA THR A 209 -11.21 17.57 9.63
C THR A 209 -10.10 17.43 8.60
N TYR A 210 -10.29 18.06 7.44
CA TYR A 210 -9.30 18.12 6.37
C TYR A 210 -7.97 18.73 6.86
N GLU A 211 -8.03 19.79 7.66
CA GLU A 211 -6.87 20.49 8.20
C GLU A 211 -6.05 19.60 9.12
N SER A 212 -6.72 18.80 9.98
CA SER A 212 -6.03 17.85 10.86
C SER A 212 -5.28 16.79 10.08
N LEU A 213 -5.88 16.26 9.00
CA LEU A 213 -5.22 15.27 8.14
C LEU A 213 -4.07 15.88 7.35
N LYS A 214 -4.27 17.07 6.79
CA LYS A 214 -3.22 17.80 6.08
C LYS A 214 -2.00 18.06 6.97
N HIS A 215 -2.23 18.53 8.20
CA HIS A 215 -1.15 18.75 9.17
C HIS A 215 -0.37 17.47 9.46
N GLU A 216 -1.07 16.35 9.66
CA GLU A 216 -0.47 15.04 9.89
C GLU A 216 0.35 14.55 8.70
N LEU A 217 -0.15 14.72 7.47
CA LEU A 217 0.57 14.41 6.24
C LEU A 217 1.85 15.24 6.12
N THR A 218 1.76 16.56 6.27
CA THR A 218 2.91 17.46 6.16
C THR A 218 3.98 17.11 7.20
N ARG A 219 3.60 16.91 8.47
CA ARG A 219 4.54 16.52 9.54
C ARG A 219 5.25 15.20 9.23
N ALA A 220 4.52 14.21 8.71
CA ALA A 220 5.09 12.91 8.35
C ALA A 220 6.09 13.01 7.18
N LEU A 221 5.83 13.88 6.22
CA LEU A 221 6.70 14.11 5.05
C LEU A 221 7.91 14.99 5.38
N GLU A 222 7.81 15.91 6.33
CA GLU A 222 8.97 16.64 6.86
C GLU A 222 9.96 15.68 7.53
N GLY A 223 9.46 14.74 8.34
CA GLY A 223 10.27 13.66 8.91
C GLY A 223 10.92 12.75 7.87
N ARG A 224 10.31 12.62 6.68
CA ARG A 224 10.89 11.94 5.52
C ARG A 224 12.12 12.70 5.01
N ALA A 225 12.02 14.01 4.81
CA ALA A 225 13.07 14.83 4.19
C ALA A 225 14.39 14.94 5.00
N VAL A 226 14.34 14.85 6.33
CA VAL A 226 15.52 15.02 7.21
C VAL A 226 16.51 13.83 7.13
N GLY A 227 16.09 12.67 6.62
CA GLY A 227 16.88 11.44 6.61
C GLY A 227 17.86 11.24 5.43
N SER A 228 17.84 12.10 4.40
CA SER A 228 18.75 11.99 3.24
C SER A 228 18.84 13.28 2.41
N SER A 229 19.93 13.44 1.65
CA SER A 229 20.14 14.56 0.73
C SER A 229 19.11 14.56 -0.42
N SER A 230 18.13 15.47 -0.32
CA SER A 230 17.02 15.76 -1.26
C SER A 230 15.83 14.79 -1.29
N ILE A 231 14.61 15.37 -1.34
CA ILE A 231 13.30 14.70 -1.38
C ILE A 231 13.17 13.77 -2.60
N HIS A 232 13.85 14.08 -3.70
CA HIS A 232 13.81 13.29 -4.95
C HIS A 232 14.59 11.97 -4.87
N ASP A 233 15.66 11.90 -4.07
CA ASP A 233 16.45 10.68 -3.93
C ASP A 233 15.71 9.62 -3.11
N GLN A 234 14.99 10.01 -2.05
CA GLN A 234 14.28 9.04 -1.21
C GLN A 234 13.03 8.47 -1.88
N SER A 235 12.22 9.30 -2.55
CA SER A 235 11.00 8.82 -3.20
C SER A 235 11.27 7.90 -4.39
N SER A 236 12.49 7.94 -4.94
CA SER A 236 12.92 7.00 -5.97
C SER A 236 13.23 5.60 -5.42
N ARG A 237 13.50 5.47 -4.10
CA ARG A 237 14.05 4.24 -3.50
C ARG A 237 13.16 3.55 -2.48
N THR A 238 12.02 4.14 -2.14
CA THR A 238 11.02 3.56 -1.24
C THR A 238 9.65 3.55 -1.89
N HIS A 239 8.82 2.56 -1.54
CA HIS A 239 7.39 2.60 -1.88
C HIS A 239 6.66 3.25 -0.72
N ALA A 240 5.97 4.37 -0.93
CA ALA A 240 5.13 4.98 0.10
C ALA A 240 3.69 4.49 -0.06
N ILE A 241 3.08 4.06 1.04
CA ILE A 241 1.69 3.61 1.09
C ILE A 241 0.94 4.51 2.07
N LEU A 242 -0.12 5.11 1.55
CA LEU A 242 -1.01 6.00 2.26
C LEU A 242 -2.42 5.39 2.27
N GLU A 243 -2.99 5.22 3.45
CA GLU A 243 -4.35 4.68 3.64
C GLU A 243 -5.26 5.75 4.24
N LEU A 244 -6.40 5.96 3.60
CA LEU A 244 -7.53 6.72 4.11
C LEU A 244 -8.68 5.76 4.39
N GLU A 245 -9.05 5.59 5.65
CA GLU A 245 -10.17 4.73 6.06
C GLU A 245 -11.31 5.56 6.64
N ILE A 246 -12.56 5.30 6.24
CA ILE A 246 -13.71 5.93 6.89
C ILE A 246 -13.90 5.31 8.28
N ILE A 247 -13.85 6.13 9.33
CA ILE A 247 -13.91 5.71 10.73
C ILE A 247 -14.97 6.49 11.53
N CYS A 248 -15.24 6.02 12.74
CA CYS A 248 -15.94 6.77 13.78
C CYS A 248 -15.27 6.52 15.14
N GLN A 249 -15.52 7.39 16.12
CA GLN A 249 -14.85 7.30 17.43
C GLN A 249 -15.03 5.92 18.11
N PRO A 250 -16.24 5.32 18.16
CA PRO A 250 -16.40 3.99 18.74
C PRO A 250 -15.54 2.91 18.08
N LEU A 251 -15.29 3.00 16.77
CA LEU A 251 -14.42 2.05 16.06
C LEU A 251 -12.95 2.23 16.48
N VAL A 252 -12.51 3.49 16.67
CA VAL A 252 -11.17 3.80 17.15
C VAL A 252 -10.97 3.23 18.55
N ASP A 253 -11.91 3.49 19.46
CA ASP A 253 -11.85 3.04 20.84
C ASP A 253 -11.87 1.50 20.93
N ALA A 254 -12.74 0.85 20.15
CA ALA A 254 -12.82 -0.61 20.11
C ALA A 254 -11.53 -1.26 19.61
N ARG A 255 -10.89 -0.68 18.58
CA ARG A 255 -9.59 -1.16 18.08
C ARG A 255 -8.48 -0.94 19.10
N GLN A 256 -8.49 0.17 19.83
CA GLN A 256 -7.54 0.39 20.92
C GLN A 256 -7.73 -0.64 22.03
N ALA A 257 -8.96 -0.95 22.40
CA ALA A 257 -9.25 -2.00 23.37
C ALA A 257 -8.70 -3.37 22.94
N VAL A 258 -8.80 -3.73 21.65
CA VAL A 258 -8.18 -4.97 21.12
C VAL A 258 -6.67 -4.95 21.33
N ILE A 259 -5.99 -3.84 21.01
CA ILE A 259 -4.53 -3.71 21.21
C ILE A 259 -4.18 -3.87 22.69
N ASP A 260 -4.96 -3.27 23.59
CA ASP A 260 -4.73 -3.33 25.03
C ASP A 260 -4.92 -4.76 25.56
N ARG A 261 -5.97 -5.48 25.14
CA ARG A 261 -6.19 -6.89 25.52
C ARG A 261 -5.14 -7.83 24.95
N GLN A 262 -4.71 -7.60 23.71
CA GLN A 262 -3.59 -8.33 23.13
C GLN A 262 -2.31 -8.10 23.94
N SER A 263 -2.09 -6.87 24.43
CA SER A 263 -0.91 -6.54 25.23
C SER A 263 -0.89 -7.25 26.60
N GLU A 264 -2.06 -7.46 27.19
CA GLU A 264 -2.24 -8.23 28.42
C GLU A 264 -2.06 -9.74 28.21
N LEU A 265 -2.52 -10.27 27.08
CA LEU A 265 -2.42 -11.69 26.74
C LEU A 265 -0.96 -12.15 26.54
N VAL A 266 -0.11 -11.34 25.91
CA VAL A 266 1.26 -11.76 25.55
C VAL A 266 2.07 -12.35 26.72
N PRO A 267 2.23 -11.69 27.88
CA PRO A 267 2.98 -12.25 29.01
C PRO A 267 2.33 -13.50 29.60
N VAL A 268 0.99 -13.56 29.64
CA VAL A 268 0.24 -14.73 30.14
C VAL A 268 0.44 -15.93 29.21
N GLY A 269 0.29 -15.72 27.90
CA GLY A 269 0.47 -16.75 26.90
C GLY A 269 1.91 -17.27 26.83
N LYS A 270 2.90 -16.37 26.98
CA LYS A 270 4.30 -16.77 27.11
C LYS A 270 4.50 -17.66 28.33
N ARG A 271 4.00 -17.25 29.51
CA ARG A 271 4.13 -18.03 30.74
C ARG A 271 3.48 -19.40 30.65
N ALA A 272 2.29 -19.52 30.07
CA ALA A 272 1.64 -20.81 29.85
C ALA A 272 2.51 -21.73 28.97
N THR A 273 3.06 -21.17 27.88
CA THR A 273 3.99 -21.89 26.99
C THR A 273 5.27 -22.33 27.74
N ASP A 274 5.87 -21.42 28.51
CA ASP A 274 7.09 -21.68 29.28
C ASP A 274 6.86 -22.79 30.32
N ILE A 275 5.72 -22.76 31.04
CA ILE A 275 5.31 -23.80 32.00
C ILE A 275 5.13 -25.14 31.29
N ALA A 276 4.42 -25.17 30.17
CA ALA A 276 4.20 -26.40 29.40
C ALA A 276 5.53 -27.00 28.92
N ILE A 277 6.44 -26.17 28.37
CA ILE A 277 7.76 -26.62 27.92
C ILE A 277 8.59 -27.11 29.11
N GLU A 278 8.59 -26.38 30.22
CA GLU A 278 9.33 -26.74 31.44
C GLU A 278 8.88 -28.11 31.96
N GLU A 279 7.58 -28.31 32.16
CA GLU A 279 7.02 -29.55 32.67
C GLU A 279 7.23 -30.73 31.72
N GLN A 280 7.00 -30.53 30.41
CA GLN A 280 7.28 -31.55 29.40
C GLN A 280 8.77 -31.91 29.37
N SER A 281 9.66 -30.92 29.41
CA SER A 281 11.12 -31.18 29.35
C SER A 281 11.64 -32.01 30.51
N LYS A 282 11.09 -31.82 31.73
CA LYS A 282 11.43 -32.63 32.91
C LYS A 282 10.91 -34.06 32.82
N GLY A 283 9.80 -34.25 32.10
CA GLY A 283 9.18 -35.54 31.87
C GLY A 283 9.99 -36.49 30.99
N TYR A 284 11.05 -36.03 30.32
CA TYR A 284 11.89 -36.85 29.44
C TYR A 284 13.38 -36.71 29.75
N ILE A 285 14.13 -37.81 29.63
CA ILE A 285 15.59 -37.86 29.79
C ILE A 285 16.24 -38.59 28.60
N ALA A 286 17.51 -38.27 28.33
CA ALA A 286 18.30 -38.98 27.34
C ALA A 286 18.60 -40.42 27.81
N LEU A 287 18.39 -41.40 26.93
CA LEU A 287 18.63 -42.81 27.24
C LEU A 287 20.10 -43.21 26.95
N PRO A 288 20.67 -44.19 27.68
CA PRO A 288 22.07 -44.62 27.52
C PRO A 288 22.46 -45.11 26.11
N GLY A 289 21.47 -45.54 25.30
CA GLY A 289 21.67 -46.00 23.91
C GLY A 289 21.39 -44.93 22.85
N GLY A 290 21.20 -43.67 23.24
CA GLY A 290 20.67 -42.62 22.37
C GLY A 290 19.14 -42.58 22.35
N GLY A 291 18.57 -41.42 22.02
CA GLY A 291 17.13 -41.17 22.06
C GLY A 291 16.64 -40.63 23.41
N TRP A 292 15.34 -40.34 23.48
CA TRP A 292 14.66 -39.76 24.64
C TRP A 292 13.62 -40.74 25.18
N GLY A 293 13.51 -40.86 26.50
CA GLY A 293 12.51 -41.69 27.17
C GLY A 293 11.94 -40.98 28.40
N PRO A 294 10.83 -41.49 28.96
CA PRO A 294 10.18 -40.87 30.12
C PRO A 294 11.12 -40.87 31.33
N ASN A 295 11.09 -39.79 32.11
CA ASN A 295 11.86 -39.64 33.33
C ASN A 295 11.19 -40.41 34.49
N PRO A 296 11.80 -41.48 35.02
CA PRO A 296 11.19 -42.24 36.12
C PRO A 296 11.18 -41.48 37.45
N ASN A 297 11.99 -40.41 37.57
CA ASN A 297 12.10 -39.61 38.79
C ASN A 297 11.22 -38.35 38.77
N TYR A 298 10.42 -38.17 37.73
CA TYR A 298 9.58 -36.98 37.59
C TYR A 298 8.23 -37.34 36.97
N THR A 299 7.16 -36.88 37.61
CA THR A 299 5.81 -36.91 37.04
C THR A 299 5.48 -35.51 36.57
N ILE A 300 5.05 -35.37 35.32
CA ILE A 300 4.60 -34.10 34.75
C ILE A 300 3.47 -33.54 35.61
N ASP A 301 3.62 -32.28 36.05
CA ASP A 301 2.58 -31.58 36.80
C ASP A 301 1.51 -31.06 35.84
N GLN A 302 0.54 -31.94 35.54
CA GLN A 302 -0.53 -31.62 34.61
C GLN A 302 -1.46 -30.51 35.16
N GLU A 303 -1.68 -30.45 36.46
CA GLU A 303 -2.53 -29.43 37.09
C GLU A 303 -1.91 -28.03 36.93
N ARG A 304 -0.58 -27.90 37.05
CA ARG A 304 0.14 -26.66 36.79
C ARG A 304 0.02 -26.20 35.33
N ILE A 305 0.11 -27.13 34.37
CA ILE A 305 -0.09 -26.82 32.94
C ILE A 305 -1.53 -26.37 32.70
N ASP A 306 -2.51 -27.14 33.19
CA ASP A 306 -3.93 -26.89 32.99
C ASP A 306 -4.35 -25.54 33.60
N THR A 307 -3.84 -25.20 34.79
CA THR A 307 -4.08 -23.91 35.43
C THR A 307 -3.55 -22.75 34.59
N ALA A 308 -2.33 -22.88 34.05
CA ALA A 308 -1.72 -21.83 33.22
C ALA A 308 -2.43 -21.68 31.86
N GLU A 309 -2.85 -22.78 31.24
CA GLU A 309 -3.64 -22.76 30.00
C GLU A 309 -5.05 -22.22 30.23
N ALA A 310 -5.68 -22.51 31.37
CA ALA A 310 -6.99 -21.95 31.72
C ALA A 310 -6.93 -20.43 31.88
N GLU A 311 -5.90 -19.90 32.54
CA GLU A 311 -5.68 -18.46 32.64
C GLU A 311 -5.43 -17.84 31.27
N LYS A 312 -4.57 -18.43 30.44
CA LYS A 312 -4.34 -17.97 29.05
C LYS A 312 -5.66 -17.93 28.25
N ALA A 313 -6.51 -18.96 28.37
CA ALA A 313 -7.79 -19.02 27.69
C ALA A 313 -8.75 -17.88 28.10
N GLU A 314 -8.72 -17.44 29.36
CA GLU A 314 -9.49 -16.28 29.81
C GLU A 314 -9.06 -14.98 29.08
N TYR A 315 -7.74 -14.75 28.96
CA TYR A 315 -7.22 -13.59 28.23
C TYR A 315 -7.47 -13.69 26.72
N GLU A 316 -7.40 -14.89 26.14
CA GLU A 316 -7.81 -15.12 24.74
C GLU A 316 -9.28 -14.77 24.53
N ALA A 317 -10.16 -15.14 25.46
CA ALA A 317 -11.58 -14.77 25.43
C ALA A 317 -11.80 -13.25 25.54
N HIS A 318 -10.99 -12.55 26.34
CA HIS A 318 -11.02 -11.08 26.41
C HIS A 318 -10.65 -10.43 25.07
N VAL A 319 -9.63 -10.95 24.37
CA VAL A 319 -9.25 -10.48 23.03
C VAL A 319 -10.39 -10.75 22.05
N ALA A 320 -10.93 -11.97 22.01
CA ALA A 320 -12.01 -12.34 21.11
C ALA A 320 -13.27 -11.48 21.31
N SER A 321 -13.64 -11.19 22.56
CA SER A 321 -14.76 -10.31 22.88
C SER A 321 -14.52 -8.88 22.40
N ALA A 322 -13.29 -8.35 22.54
CA ALA A 322 -12.94 -7.02 22.04
C ALA A 322 -12.98 -6.97 20.49
N GLU A 323 -12.54 -8.03 19.81
CA GLU A 323 -12.62 -8.16 18.35
C GLU A 323 -14.07 -8.23 17.86
N GLU A 324 -14.95 -8.93 18.58
CA GLU A 324 -16.38 -8.99 18.26
C GLU A 324 -17.06 -7.60 18.35
N VAL A 325 -16.63 -6.75 19.28
CA VAL A 325 -17.10 -5.36 19.36
C VAL A 325 -16.70 -4.57 18.11
N VAL A 326 -15.47 -4.73 17.61
CA VAL A 326 -15.02 -4.10 16.35
C VAL A 326 -15.90 -4.56 15.18
N ASP A 327 -16.12 -5.86 15.06
CA ASP A 327 -16.94 -6.47 14.02
C ASP A 327 -18.40 -5.99 14.07
N SER A 328 -18.97 -5.92 15.27
CA SER A 328 -20.33 -5.43 15.49
C SER A 328 -20.46 -3.96 15.06
N ILE A 329 -19.47 -3.13 15.39
CA ILE A 329 -19.45 -1.71 14.97
C ILE A 329 -19.39 -1.60 13.44
N LEU A 330 -18.52 -2.37 12.77
CA LEU A 330 -18.41 -2.39 11.31
C LEU A 330 -19.71 -2.85 10.63
N LYS A 331 -20.40 -3.85 11.20
CA LYS A 331 -21.65 -4.42 10.67
C LYS A 331 -22.90 -3.61 11.04
N SER A 332 -22.83 -2.70 12.01
CA SER A 332 -24.00 -1.99 12.56
C SER A 332 -24.69 -0.99 11.62
N SER A 333 -24.12 -0.69 10.44
CA SER A 333 -24.69 0.30 9.51
C SER A 333 -25.46 -0.34 8.36
N THR A 334 -26.61 0.23 8.02
CA THR A 334 -27.40 -0.12 6.82
C THR A 334 -26.71 0.24 5.50
N SER A 335 -25.64 1.04 5.53
CA SER A 335 -24.78 1.32 4.38
C SER A 335 -23.32 1.12 4.82
N PRO A 336 -22.58 0.15 4.24
CA PRO A 336 -21.36 -0.39 4.82
C PRO A 336 -20.13 0.48 4.50
N ARG A 337 -20.20 1.78 4.78
CA ARG A 337 -19.08 2.72 4.53
C ARG A 337 -17.99 2.66 5.58
N LEU A 338 -18.33 2.21 6.80
CA LEU A 338 -17.39 2.21 7.90
C LEU A 338 -16.34 1.11 7.65
N GLY A 339 -15.06 1.48 7.69
CA GLY A 339 -13.97 0.60 7.31
C GLY A 339 -13.66 0.57 5.80
N ALA A 340 -14.41 1.30 4.97
CA ALA A 340 -14.08 1.48 3.56
C ALA A 340 -12.78 2.29 3.41
N LYS A 341 -11.98 1.97 2.39
CA LYS A 341 -10.63 2.50 2.26
C LYS A 341 -10.31 3.04 0.88
N MET A 342 -9.51 4.10 0.83
CA MET A 342 -8.78 4.55 -0.36
C MET A 342 -7.29 4.48 -0.08
N ILE A 343 -6.59 3.70 -0.90
CA ILE A 343 -5.16 3.42 -0.74
C ILE A 343 -4.41 4.06 -1.89
N PHE A 344 -3.43 4.90 -1.56
CA PHE A 344 -2.55 5.55 -2.51
C PHE A 344 -1.14 5.00 -2.35
N VAL A 345 -0.57 4.54 -3.46
CA VAL A 345 0.73 3.88 -3.49
C VAL A 345 1.65 4.64 -4.45
N ASP A 346 2.63 5.35 -3.88
CA ASP A 346 3.74 5.95 -4.62
C ASP A 346 4.87 4.91 -4.70
N LEU A 347 4.95 4.20 -5.83
CA LEU A 347 5.97 3.16 -5.99
C LEU A 347 7.36 3.79 -6.17
N ALA A 348 8.40 3.11 -5.67
CA ALA A 348 9.77 3.41 -6.02
C ALA A 348 9.97 3.42 -7.56
N GLY A 349 10.93 4.20 -8.03
CA GLY A 349 11.19 4.34 -9.45
C GLY A 349 11.71 3.05 -10.07
N ALA A 350 11.13 2.63 -11.19
CA ALA A 350 11.70 1.55 -11.99
C ALA A 350 13.04 2.01 -12.58
N GLU A 351 14.15 1.51 -12.06
CA GLU A 351 15.48 1.83 -12.56
C GLU A 351 15.80 0.93 -13.75
N TYR A 352 15.74 1.50 -14.96
CA TYR A 352 16.14 0.83 -16.19
C TYR A 352 17.63 1.05 -16.41
N HIS A 353 18.40 -0.02 -16.40
CA HIS A 353 19.82 0.05 -16.76
C HIS A 353 19.90 0.38 -18.25
N GLN A 354 20.71 1.38 -18.61
CA GLN A 354 20.99 1.67 -20.02
C GLN A 354 21.61 0.43 -20.67
N GLU A 355 21.08 0.05 -21.84
CA GLU A 355 21.64 -1.03 -22.65
C GLU A 355 23.11 -0.72 -22.99
N LYS A 356 23.97 -1.73 -22.86
CA LYS A 356 25.37 -1.65 -23.30
C LYS A 356 25.38 -1.48 -24.82
N GLY A 357 25.49 -0.23 -25.31
CA GLY A 357 25.59 0.08 -26.74
C GLY A 357 25.22 1.50 -27.17
N GLY A 358 24.56 2.29 -26.31
CA GLY A 358 24.30 3.72 -26.56
C GLY A 358 25.44 4.61 -26.04
N LEU A 359 25.58 5.82 -26.61
CA LEU A 359 26.48 6.89 -26.15
C LEU A 359 26.43 6.99 -24.62
N GLN A 360 27.56 6.75 -23.95
CA GLN A 360 27.68 6.85 -22.49
C GLN A 360 27.45 8.31 -22.06
N LEU A 361 26.23 8.63 -21.67
CA LEU A 361 25.99 9.78 -20.79
C LEU A 361 26.58 9.42 -19.43
N GLN A 362 27.49 10.27 -18.94
CA GLN A 362 28.17 10.13 -17.66
C GLN A 362 27.15 10.20 -16.51
N THR A 363 26.50 9.08 -16.21
CA THR A 363 25.76 8.95 -14.96
C THR A 363 26.77 8.74 -13.82
N PRO A 364 26.56 9.38 -12.65
CA PRO A 364 27.40 9.15 -11.49
C PRO A 364 27.51 7.66 -11.20
N LYS A 365 28.72 7.18 -10.90
CA LYS A 365 29.00 5.76 -10.66
C LYS A 365 28.24 5.32 -9.40
N GLN A 366 27.13 4.61 -9.56
CA GLN A 366 26.34 4.11 -8.43
C GLN A 366 27.19 3.26 -7.48
N THR A 367 27.06 3.52 -6.18
CA THR A 367 27.69 2.74 -5.14
C THR A 367 27.18 1.28 -5.16
N PRO A 368 27.92 0.31 -4.60
CA PRO A 368 27.44 -1.07 -4.48
C PRO A 368 26.10 -1.18 -3.74
N GLN A 369 25.91 -0.34 -2.72
CA GLN A 369 24.67 -0.27 -1.95
C GLN A 369 23.49 0.21 -2.80
N GLU A 370 23.67 1.29 -3.57
CA GLU A 370 22.64 1.81 -4.48
C GLU A 370 22.24 0.78 -5.55
N ARG A 371 23.23 0.06 -6.11
CA ARG A 371 22.94 -1.02 -7.06
C ARG A 371 22.15 -2.17 -6.43
N GLN A 372 22.41 -2.50 -5.17
CA GLN A 372 21.63 -3.50 -4.45
C GLN A 372 20.20 -3.03 -4.19
N GLU A 373 20.02 -1.75 -3.85
CA GLU A 373 18.69 -1.12 -3.67
C GLU A 373 17.90 -1.12 -4.98
N GLY A 374 18.49 -0.68 -6.10
CA GLY A 374 17.85 -0.72 -7.42
C GLY A 374 17.42 -2.12 -7.86
N ARG A 375 18.23 -3.16 -7.54
CA ARG A 375 17.85 -4.56 -7.80
C ARG A 375 16.63 -4.99 -6.98
N GLN A 376 16.58 -4.61 -5.70
CA GLN A 376 15.45 -4.95 -4.84
C GLN A 376 14.17 -4.27 -5.32
N ILE A 377 14.22 -2.98 -5.67
CA ILE A 377 13.08 -2.24 -6.23
C ILE A 377 12.53 -2.94 -7.48
N ASN A 378 13.41 -3.31 -8.40
CA ASN A 378 13.00 -4.04 -9.61
C ASN A 378 12.41 -5.42 -9.29
N SER A 379 12.90 -6.12 -8.26
CA SER A 379 12.31 -7.37 -7.79
C SER A 379 10.90 -7.18 -7.24
N ASP A 380 10.67 -6.12 -6.44
CA ASP A 380 9.36 -5.82 -5.85
C ASP A 380 8.35 -5.43 -6.93
N LEU A 381 8.76 -4.63 -7.91
CA LEU A 381 7.93 -4.25 -9.06
C LEU A 381 7.61 -5.45 -9.97
N LEU A 382 8.55 -6.38 -10.17
CA LEU A 382 8.32 -7.61 -10.90
C LEU A 382 7.33 -8.53 -10.17
N ALA A 383 7.45 -8.66 -8.84
CA ALA A 383 6.49 -9.40 -8.04
C ALA A 383 5.08 -8.80 -8.16
N LEU A 384 4.96 -7.47 -8.09
CA LEU A 384 3.68 -6.76 -8.25
C LEU A 384 3.07 -7.02 -9.64
N LYS A 385 3.89 -7.02 -10.69
CA LYS A 385 3.46 -7.37 -12.05
C LYS A 385 2.80 -8.74 -12.12
N GLU A 386 3.46 -9.75 -11.57
CA GLU A 386 2.95 -11.12 -11.59
C GLU A 386 1.70 -11.28 -10.74
N VAL A 387 1.60 -10.56 -9.62
CA VAL A 387 0.37 -10.49 -8.82
C VAL A 387 -0.77 -9.89 -9.62
N MET A 388 -0.57 -8.74 -10.25
CA MET A 388 -1.62 -8.07 -11.05
C MET A 388 -2.08 -8.94 -12.21
N ARG A 389 -1.15 -9.60 -12.92
CA ARG A 389 -1.46 -10.53 -14.00
C ARG A 389 -2.24 -11.76 -13.51
N ALA A 390 -1.80 -12.37 -12.41
CA ALA A 390 -2.48 -13.55 -11.85
C ALA A 390 -3.87 -13.19 -11.31
N TRP A 391 -4.02 -12.02 -10.68
CA TRP A 391 -5.28 -11.50 -10.16
C TRP A 391 -6.27 -11.20 -11.28
N SER A 392 -5.85 -10.49 -12.34
CA SER A 392 -6.73 -10.16 -13.47
C SER A 392 -7.20 -11.40 -14.24
N GLN A 393 -6.34 -12.43 -14.33
CA GLN A 393 -6.67 -13.73 -14.93
C GLN A 393 -7.45 -14.66 -13.98
N LYS A 394 -7.85 -14.19 -12.79
CA LYS A 394 -8.56 -14.98 -11.76
C LYS A 394 -7.87 -16.33 -11.45
N GLN A 395 -6.54 -16.35 -11.44
CA GLN A 395 -5.79 -17.56 -11.11
C GLN A 395 -6.06 -17.98 -9.67
N ALA A 396 -6.19 -19.29 -9.43
CA ALA A 396 -6.46 -19.83 -8.10
C ALA A 396 -5.35 -19.50 -7.07
N ARG A 397 -4.10 -19.34 -7.52
CA ARG A 397 -2.96 -19.00 -6.67
C ARG A 397 -2.29 -17.73 -7.17
N ILE A 398 -2.46 -16.64 -6.42
CA ILE A 398 -1.81 -15.35 -6.68
C ILE A 398 -0.53 -15.25 -5.82
N PRO A 399 0.63 -14.91 -6.40
CA PRO A 399 1.93 -14.99 -5.72
C PRO A 399 2.22 -13.77 -4.81
N PHE A 400 1.33 -13.47 -3.87
CA PHE A 400 1.48 -12.31 -2.96
C PHE A 400 2.72 -12.39 -2.05
N ARG A 401 3.29 -13.58 -1.82
CA ARG A 401 4.49 -13.77 -0.98
C ARG A 401 5.82 -13.49 -1.68
N SER A 402 5.80 -13.09 -2.96
CA SER A 402 7.03 -12.88 -3.74
C SER A 402 7.83 -11.64 -3.34
N SER A 403 7.22 -10.68 -2.65
CA SER A 403 7.89 -9.50 -2.11
C SER A 403 7.15 -8.94 -0.88
N ALA A 404 7.83 -8.12 -0.08
CA ALA A 404 7.20 -7.39 1.03
C ALA A 404 6.07 -6.48 0.53
N LEU A 405 6.29 -5.80 -0.61
CA LEU A 405 5.28 -4.96 -1.27
C LEU A 405 4.00 -5.73 -1.59
N THR A 406 4.13 -6.88 -2.25
CA THR A 406 2.96 -7.70 -2.61
C THR A 406 2.28 -8.33 -1.40
N MET A 407 3.01 -8.63 -0.33
CA MET A 407 2.41 -9.12 0.91
C MET A 407 1.53 -8.05 1.55
N VAL A 408 2.05 -6.83 1.70
CA VAL A 408 1.32 -5.71 2.30
C VAL A 408 0.09 -5.33 1.46
N LEU A 409 0.24 -5.33 0.14
CA LEU A 409 -0.87 -4.99 -0.76
C LEU A 409 -1.94 -6.09 -0.87
N ARG A 410 -1.69 -7.31 -0.36
CA ARG A 410 -2.59 -8.46 -0.51
C ARG A 410 -4.00 -8.16 -0.07
N GLU A 411 -4.16 -7.59 1.12
CA GLU A 411 -5.49 -7.28 1.65
C GLU A 411 -6.20 -6.25 0.79
N HIS A 412 -5.49 -5.25 0.28
CA HIS A 412 -6.07 -4.21 -0.57
C HIS A 412 -6.60 -4.75 -1.92
N PHE A 413 -6.01 -5.84 -2.45
CA PHE A 413 -6.52 -6.51 -3.65
C PHE A 413 -7.69 -7.47 -3.37
N LEU A 414 -7.87 -7.90 -2.12
CA LEU A 414 -8.84 -8.93 -1.73
C LEU A 414 -10.00 -8.39 -0.88
N SER A 415 -9.93 -7.14 -0.39
CA SER A 415 -10.81 -6.62 0.67
C SER A 415 -12.24 -6.28 0.26
N SER A 416 -12.59 -6.28 -1.04
CA SER A 416 -13.98 -6.12 -1.45
C SER A 416 -14.22 -6.64 -2.87
N GLU A 417 -15.33 -7.38 -3.05
CA GLU A 417 -15.82 -7.81 -4.38
C GLU A 417 -16.13 -6.60 -5.30
N GLU A 418 -16.46 -5.44 -4.72
CA GLU A 418 -16.74 -4.17 -5.43
C GLU A 418 -15.54 -3.21 -5.52
N GLY A 419 -14.35 -3.68 -5.10
CA GLY A 419 -13.14 -2.87 -5.07
C GLY A 419 -12.61 -2.58 -6.47
N SER A 420 -11.79 -1.54 -6.60
CA SER A 420 -11.08 -1.28 -7.87
C SER A 420 -9.61 -1.00 -7.64
N SER A 421 -8.77 -1.49 -8.54
CA SER A 421 -7.37 -1.12 -8.60
C SER A 421 -7.09 -0.30 -9.85
N THR A 422 -6.37 0.81 -9.67
CA THR A 422 -6.06 1.76 -10.72
C THR A 422 -4.57 2.05 -10.76
N MET A 423 -3.97 2.01 -11.94
CA MET A 423 -2.56 2.33 -12.16
C MET A 423 -2.43 3.60 -13.01
N ILE A 424 -1.62 4.54 -12.52
CA ILE A 424 -1.23 5.77 -13.22
C ILE A 424 0.23 5.63 -13.61
N VAL A 425 0.48 5.43 -14.90
CA VAL A 425 1.81 5.32 -15.48
C VAL A 425 2.34 6.71 -15.77
N THR A 426 3.21 7.20 -14.90
CA THR A 426 3.89 8.49 -15.06
C THR A 426 5.12 8.34 -15.95
N VAL A 427 5.29 9.25 -16.91
CA VAL A 427 6.33 9.18 -17.94
C VAL A 427 6.94 10.54 -18.26
N SER A 428 8.20 10.53 -18.69
CA SER A 428 8.91 11.74 -19.10
C SER A 428 8.83 11.99 -20.60
N PRO A 429 8.65 13.27 -21.03
CA PRO A 429 8.73 13.65 -22.43
C PRO A 429 10.16 13.73 -22.98
N GLU A 430 11.19 13.62 -22.14
CA GLU A 430 12.59 13.86 -22.51
C GLU A 430 13.18 12.68 -23.30
N GLU A 431 13.83 12.97 -24.42
CA GLU A 431 14.39 11.97 -25.33
C GLU A 431 15.51 11.14 -24.67
N GLU A 432 16.30 11.73 -23.78
CA GLU A 432 17.30 11.02 -22.98
C GLU A 432 16.70 9.91 -22.12
N GLN A 433 15.42 10.06 -21.76
CA GLN A 433 14.65 9.12 -20.95
C GLN A 433 13.77 8.19 -21.80
N TYR A 434 13.94 8.18 -23.13
CA TYR A 434 13.11 7.39 -24.06
C TYR A 434 12.98 5.92 -23.68
N ALA A 435 14.09 5.25 -23.36
CA ALA A 435 14.06 3.82 -23.02
C ALA A 435 13.24 3.55 -21.74
N ALA A 436 13.37 4.44 -20.74
CA ALA A 436 12.64 4.34 -19.49
C ALA A 436 11.13 4.63 -19.67
N THR A 437 10.81 5.65 -20.46
CA THR A 437 9.43 5.97 -20.87
C THR A 437 8.80 4.81 -21.64
N LEU A 438 9.50 4.26 -22.63
CA LEU A 438 9.04 3.12 -23.41
C LEU A 438 8.74 1.90 -22.54
N ASN A 439 9.64 1.56 -21.62
CA ASN A 439 9.42 0.42 -20.73
C ASN A 439 8.25 0.65 -19.77
N SER A 440 8.07 1.87 -19.28
CA SER A 440 6.94 2.23 -18.42
C SER A 440 5.60 2.09 -19.16
N LEU A 441 5.52 2.57 -20.41
CA LEU A 441 4.33 2.45 -21.25
C LEU A 441 4.06 1.01 -21.70
N LYS A 442 5.09 0.21 -21.98
CA LYS A 442 4.93 -1.23 -22.26
C LYS A 442 4.32 -1.96 -21.06
N TYR A 443 4.81 -1.64 -19.87
CA TYR A 443 4.28 -2.19 -18.64
C TYR A 443 2.82 -1.81 -18.42
N GLY A 444 2.48 -0.52 -18.53
CA GLY A 444 1.10 -0.02 -18.46
C GLY A 444 0.18 -0.71 -19.45
N SER A 445 0.61 -0.82 -20.72
CA SER A 445 -0.16 -1.49 -21.77
C SER A 445 -0.40 -2.97 -21.44
N LEU A 446 0.58 -3.67 -20.89
CA LEU A 446 0.42 -5.08 -20.52
C LEU A 446 -0.57 -5.24 -19.37
N VAL A 447 -0.49 -4.40 -18.34
CA VAL A 447 -1.41 -4.42 -17.20
C VAL A 447 -2.83 -4.08 -17.65
N GLY A 448 -2.98 -3.09 -18.53
CA GLY A 448 -4.28 -2.68 -19.06
C GLY A 448 -4.92 -3.77 -19.90
N VAL A 449 -4.18 -4.39 -20.83
CA VAL A 449 -4.70 -5.50 -21.65
C VAL A 449 -5.03 -6.73 -20.81
N ALA A 450 -4.24 -7.04 -19.78
CA ALA A 450 -4.52 -8.18 -18.91
C ALA A 450 -5.80 -8.02 -18.08
N GLY A 451 -6.33 -6.80 -17.98
CA GLY A 451 -7.61 -6.49 -17.32
C GLY A 451 -8.81 -6.41 -18.27
N VAL A 452 -8.63 -6.44 -19.59
CA VAL A 452 -9.71 -6.36 -20.60
C VAL A 452 -10.26 -7.74 -20.91
#